data_AF-A0A2N1TYM4-F1
#
_entry.id   AF-A0A2N1TYM4-F1
#
_cell.length_a   1.000
_cell.length_b   1.000
_cell.length_c   1.000
_cell.angle_alpha   90.00
_cell.angle_beta   90.00
_cell.angle_gamma   90.00
#
_symmetry.space_group_name_H-M   'P 1'
#
loop_
_entity.id
_entity.type
_entity.pdbx_description
1 polymer ?
#
loop_
_entity_poly.entity_id
_entity_poly.type
_entity_poly.pdbx_seq_one_letter_code
_entity_poly.pdbx_strand_id
1 'polypeptide(L)'
;MPAVTTTITTTITITITITITITITITITSTSTSTSTSTSTSTKEPDYRTMPKLFTNEIGEIGVTSVNKTFILLLIFFLLCGALFADEAKLSIAFEKTRLAYQMQKWPDVLTSAGELLTVAPEHLEGHFMLAIAEIRLGQHDAAIRRLSWLNAKVPDSAVFRCSLAEALLAAGLADQAVTQAQYAVQLAPAEEHYKKFLQSISAKTATATLTASAAVQTVVTSIASVSAEYAPGQTAGLVSTEAVVAPSEPPEKRIPSEYESLILEIDAACAENAGQEMQLIFVAVAEKPELMADAGWSILQFRLQKPGKDLYREVLRQFLLWNSGELSIKGYEQFIMQSRVKNLDWRGDPLLLKIAERLAQYGVAPGRKAEEETVASGTASWFEALAQNVREAFFDARYDDAWALHCAGDRTRVGNLWAYQTGRLALELWQLHNFKREWLLVAQEHLNLCIVGGAWQDDAKILLAEIEGILEGRAAK
;
A
#
# COMPACT_ATOMS: atom_id res chain seq x y z
N MET A 1 -10.26 86.02 5.87
CA MET A 1 -11.05 85.43 4.76
C MET A 1 -10.70 83.94 4.66
N PRO A 2 -11.66 83.04 4.43
CA PRO A 2 -11.44 81.60 4.60
C PRO A 2 -10.53 81.06 3.49
N ALA A 3 -9.70 80.07 3.84
CA ALA A 3 -8.90 79.33 2.87
C ALA A 3 -9.84 78.59 1.90
N VAL A 4 -9.77 78.93 0.62
CA VAL A 4 -10.51 78.23 -0.42
C VAL A 4 -9.74 76.96 -0.77
N THR A 5 -10.25 75.82 -0.31
CA THR A 5 -9.74 74.50 -0.70
C THR A 5 -10.30 74.15 -2.07
N THR A 6 -9.47 74.19 -3.11
CA THR A 6 -9.87 73.74 -4.45
C THR A 6 -9.46 72.29 -4.64
N THR A 7 -10.43 71.38 -4.65
CA THR A 7 -10.22 69.95 -4.89
C THR A 7 -10.25 69.69 -6.41
N ILE A 8 -9.14 69.21 -6.98
CA ILE A 8 -9.09 68.75 -8.37
C ILE A 8 -9.14 67.22 -8.34
N THR A 9 -10.22 66.65 -8.89
CA THR A 9 -10.43 65.20 -9.01
C THR A 9 -10.03 64.78 -10.43
N THR A 10 -9.05 63.90 -10.57
CA THR A 10 -8.67 63.33 -11.88
C THR A 10 -8.90 61.82 -11.84
N THR A 11 -9.81 61.35 -12.70
CA THR A 11 -10.15 59.92 -12.81
C THR A 11 -9.36 59.31 -13.96
N ILE A 12 -8.55 58.28 -13.68
CA ILE A 12 -7.84 57.50 -14.69
C ILE A 12 -8.43 56.10 -14.71
N THR A 13 -8.97 55.69 -15.87
CA THR A 13 -9.62 54.39 -16.06
C THR A 13 -8.68 53.49 -16.86
N ILE A 14 -8.27 52.35 -16.30
CA ILE A 14 -7.48 51.32 -17.00
C ILE A 14 -8.32 50.03 -17.06
N THR A 15 -8.66 49.60 -18.27
CA THR A 15 -9.52 48.44 -18.50
C THR A 15 -8.67 47.22 -18.81
N ILE A 16 -8.65 46.24 -17.91
CA ILE A 16 -8.09 44.90 -18.19
C ILE A 16 -9.23 43.89 -18.09
N THR A 17 -9.49 43.21 -19.20
CA THR A 17 -10.62 42.29 -19.38
C THR A 17 -10.33 40.94 -18.71
N ILE A 18 -10.77 40.81 -17.45
CA ILE A 18 -11.57 39.69 -16.91
C ILE A 18 -12.38 40.30 -15.76
N THR A 19 -13.67 39.98 -15.74
CA THR A 19 -14.81 40.68 -15.14
C THR A 19 -14.72 41.00 -13.64
N ILE A 20 -14.04 42.09 -13.24
CA ILE A 20 -14.29 42.81 -11.97
C ILE A 20 -14.04 44.31 -12.21
N THR A 21 -15.08 45.14 -12.14
CA THR A 21 -14.95 46.60 -12.24
C THR A 21 -14.58 47.18 -10.87
N ILE A 22 -13.34 47.66 -10.71
CA ILE A 22 -12.88 48.32 -9.47
C ILE A 22 -12.74 49.83 -9.72
N THR A 23 -13.53 50.65 -9.04
CA THR A 23 -13.43 52.12 -9.09
C THR A 23 -12.52 52.60 -7.97
N ILE A 24 -11.38 53.20 -8.29
CA ILE A 24 -10.44 53.76 -7.30
C ILE A 24 -10.56 55.29 -7.34
N THR A 25 -11.00 55.89 -6.22
CA THR A 25 -11.04 57.34 -6.03
C THR A 25 -9.80 57.78 -5.27
N ILE A 26 -8.89 58.50 -5.92
CA ILE A 26 -7.70 59.07 -5.28
C ILE A 26 -7.96 60.55 -5.02
N THR A 27 -8.03 60.94 -3.75
CA THR A 27 -8.15 62.34 -3.33
C THR A 27 -6.77 62.90 -3.07
N ILE A 28 -6.26 63.75 -3.97
CA ILE A 28 -4.99 64.44 -3.77
C ILE A 28 -5.31 65.84 -3.23
N THR A 29 -4.93 66.11 -1.98
CA THR A 29 -5.09 67.45 -1.37
C THR A 29 -3.77 68.19 -1.49
N SER A 30 -3.66 69.14 -2.41
CA SER A 30 -2.49 70.03 -2.48
C SER A 30 -2.79 71.35 -1.77
N THR A 31 -2.12 71.61 -0.66
CA THR A 31 -2.08 72.92 -0.01
C THR A 31 -0.93 73.72 -0.62
N SER A 32 -1.24 74.76 -1.41
CA SER A 32 -0.23 75.72 -1.86
C SER A 32 -0.26 76.97 -0.98
N THR A 33 0.89 77.36 -0.42
CA THR A 33 1.11 78.66 0.20
C THR A 33 1.90 79.50 -0.79
N SER A 34 1.28 80.53 -1.37
CA SER A 34 1.96 81.47 -2.27
C SER A 34 2.53 82.64 -1.45
N THR A 35 3.85 82.81 -1.48
CA THR A 35 4.49 84.10 -1.20
C THR A 35 4.88 84.72 -2.53
N SER A 36 4.27 85.86 -2.84
CA SER A 36 4.51 86.63 -4.05
C SER A 36 5.82 87.39 -3.96
N THR A 37 6.70 87.22 -4.96
CA THR A 37 7.61 88.31 -5.36
C THR A 37 7.75 88.32 -6.87
N SER A 38 7.37 89.47 -7.43
CA SER A 38 7.31 89.83 -8.84
C SER A 38 8.64 90.35 -9.37
N THR A 39 9.03 89.94 -10.59
CA THR A 39 9.70 90.73 -11.66
C THR A 39 10.00 89.77 -12.82
N SER A 40 9.22 89.77 -13.90
CA SER A 40 9.33 90.57 -15.14
C SER A 40 10.38 90.08 -16.15
N THR A 41 9.85 89.63 -17.30
CA THR A 41 10.37 89.74 -18.69
C THR A 41 11.72 89.09 -19.05
N SER A 42 11.67 88.07 -19.91
CA SER A 42 12.14 88.18 -21.31
C SER A 42 12.23 86.80 -21.97
N THR A 43 11.72 86.74 -23.19
CA THR A 43 11.91 85.73 -24.22
C THR A 43 13.39 85.40 -24.46
N LYS A 44 13.74 84.09 -24.46
CA LYS A 44 14.66 83.43 -25.39
C LYS A 44 14.84 81.95 -25.04
N GLU A 45 14.71 81.11 -26.06
CA GLU A 45 15.15 79.71 -26.13
C GLU A 45 16.65 79.61 -25.81
N PRO A 46 17.12 78.60 -25.03
CA PRO A 46 18.23 77.78 -25.55
C PRO A 46 18.33 76.33 -25.02
N ASP A 47 18.80 75.46 -25.93
CA ASP A 47 20.01 74.63 -25.82
C ASP A 47 20.18 73.68 -24.61
N TYR A 48 20.06 72.37 -24.88
CA TYR A 48 20.20 71.26 -23.94
C TYR A 48 21.64 70.74 -23.86
N ARG A 49 22.55 71.56 -23.35
CA ARG A 49 23.86 71.08 -22.84
C ARG A 49 24.29 71.86 -21.62
N THR A 50 23.69 71.55 -20.47
CA THR A 50 24.31 71.63 -19.13
C THR A 50 23.31 71.13 -18.07
N MET A 51 23.67 70.07 -17.34
CA MET A 51 23.04 69.75 -16.06
C MET A 51 23.42 70.80 -15.01
N PRO A 52 22.48 71.25 -14.16
CA PRO A 52 22.76 71.60 -12.79
C PRO A 52 22.14 70.59 -11.82
N LYS A 53 22.93 70.20 -10.82
CA LYS A 53 22.50 69.44 -9.64
C LYS A 53 21.60 70.31 -8.75
N LEU A 54 20.78 69.62 -7.94
CA LEU A 54 20.01 70.05 -6.76
C LEU A 54 18.57 70.48 -7.04
N PHE A 55 17.62 69.58 -6.76
CA PHE A 55 16.78 69.65 -5.57
C PHE A 55 16.33 68.23 -5.22
N THR A 56 16.90 67.67 -4.15
CA THR A 56 16.37 66.51 -3.45
C THR A 56 15.05 66.94 -2.82
N ASN A 57 13.93 66.70 -3.49
CA ASN A 57 12.65 66.68 -2.79
C ASN A 57 12.63 65.40 -1.97
N GLU A 58 12.74 65.58 -0.65
CA GLU A 58 12.42 64.59 0.35
C GLU A 58 11.07 63.96 -0.03
N ILE A 59 11.08 62.66 -0.29
CA ILE A 59 9.86 61.86 -0.30
C ILE A 59 9.40 61.86 1.16
N GLY A 60 8.56 62.83 1.52
CA GLY A 60 7.82 62.78 2.78
C GLY A 60 7.13 61.42 2.87
N GLU A 61 7.30 60.76 4.00
CA GLU A 61 6.69 59.47 4.31
C GLU A 61 5.24 59.42 3.79
N ILE A 62 4.97 58.45 2.91
CA ILE A 62 3.60 58.08 2.57
C ILE A 62 3.04 57.38 3.82
N GLY A 63 2.57 58.18 4.77
CA GLY A 63 1.82 57.70 5.93
C GLY A 63 0.50 57.12 5.42
N VAL A 64 0.42 55.79 5.35
CA VAL A 64 -0.85 55.08 5.10
C VAL A 64 -1.70 55.21 6.37
N THR A 65 -2.50 56.27 6.46
CA THR A 65 -3.26 56.59 7.69
C THR A 65 -4.49 55.70 7.92
N SER A 66 -4.83 54.82 6.98
CA SER A 66 -5.83 53.77 7.18
C SER A 66 -5.79 52.79 6.03
N VAL A 67 -5.37 51.54 6.27
CA VAL A 67 -5.59 50.47 5.31
C VAL A 67 -7.08 50.14 5.33
N ASN A 68 -7.80 50.53 4.29
CA ASN A 68 -9.24 50.33 4.19
C ASN A 68 -9.54 48.83 4.37
N LYS A 69 -10.44 48.46 5.30
CA LYS A 69 -10.77 47.05 5.59
C LYS A 69 -11.16 46.28 4.33
N THR A 70 -11.77 46.95 3.37
CA THR A 70 -12.12 46.41 2.05
C THR A 70 -10.90 46.07 1.18
N PHE A 71 -9.80 46.83 1.28
CA PHE A 71 -8.54 46.53 0.58
C PHE A 71 -7.83 45.32 1.20
N ILE A 72 -7.84 45.19 2.53
CA ILE A 72 -7.33 43.99 3.22
C ILE A 72 -8.17 42.77 2.85
N LEU A 73 -9.51 42.90 2.86
CA LEU A 73 -10.41 41.82 2.44
C LEU A 73 -10.23 41.42 0.98
N LEU A 74 -10.00 42.38 0.07
CA LEU A 74 -9.70 42.11 -1.35
C LEU A 74 -8.34 41.45 -1.54
N LEU A 75 -7.31 41.87 -0.79
CA LEU A 75 -5.98 41.26 -0.84
C LEU A 75 -6.00 39.84 -0.27
N ILE A 76 -6.72 39.62 0.83
CA ILE A 76 -6.97 38.28 1.39
C ILE A 76 -7.77 37.43 0.40
N PHE A 77 -8.82 37.99 -0.22
CA PHE A 77 -9.61 37.30 -1.24
C PHE A 77 -8.78 36.97 -2.48
N PHE A 78 -7.90 37.86 -2.92
CA PHE A 78 -7.01 37.64 -4.06
C PHE A 78 -5.91 36.61 -3.74
N LEU A 79 -5.38 36.61 -2.52
CA LEU A 79 -4.45 35.59 -2.03
C LEU A 79 -5.14 34.23 -1.84
N LEU A 80 -6.38 34.20 -1.33
CA LEU A 80 -7.19 32.98 -1.22
C LEU A 80 -7.61 32.44 -2.59
N CYS A 81 -8.03 33.31 -3.51
CA CYS A 81 -8.33 32.91 -4.89
C CYS A 81 -7.07 32.41 -5.60
N GLY A 82 -5.96 33.13 -5.48
CA GLY A 82 -4.67 32.72 -6.07
C GLY A 82 -4.20 31.36 -5.56
N ALA A 83 -4.43 31.06 -4.28
CA ALA A 83 -4.17 29.74 -3.71
C ALA A 83 -5.11 28.66 -4.27
N LEU A 84 -6.42 28.95 -4.41
CA LEU A 84 -7.37 28.02 -5.02
C LEU A 84 -7.03 27.70 -6.48
N PHE A 85 -6.70 28.72 -7.30
CA PHE A 85 -6.36 28.52 -8.72
C PHE A 85 -5.01 27.81 -8.92
N ALA A 86 -4.06 27.97 -8.00
CA ALA A 86 -2.76 27.30 -8.08
C ALA A 86 -2.89 25.79 -7.87
N ASP A 87 -3.78 25.34 -6.98
CA ASP A 87 -3.97 23.91 -6.71
C ASP A 87 -4.77 23.20 -7.81
N GLU A 88 -5.72 23.87 -8.44
CA GLU A 88 -6.46 23.35 -9.59
C GLU A 88 -5.55 23.17 -10.83
N ALA A 89 -4.65 24.13 -11.08
CA ALA A 89 -3.66 24.02 -12.16
C ALA A 89 -2.64 22.89 -11.89
N LYS A 90 -2.15 22.76 -10.65
CA LYS A 90 -1.26 21.65 -10.26
C LYS A 90 -1.95 20.29 -10.43
N LEU A 91 -3.22 20.20 -10.03
CA LEU A 91 -4.03 19.00 -10.17
C LEU A 91 -4.13 18.58 -11.65
N SER A 92 -4.51 19.51 -12.53
CA SER A 92 -4.62 19.26 -13.97
C SER A 92 -3.29 18.81 -14.59
N ILE A 93 -2.19 19.48 -14.23
CA ILE A 93 -0.84 19.13 -14.73
C ILE A 93 -0.43 17.74 -14.24
N ALA A 94 -0.61 17.45 -12.95
CA ALA A 94 -0.25 16.15 -12.36
C ALA A 94 -1.08 15.02 -12.98
N PHE A 95 -2.37 15.26 -13.23
CA PHE A 95 -3.25 14.31 -13.88
C PHE A 95 -2.81 14.03 -15.32
N GLU A 96 -2.60 15.07 -16.15
CA GLU A 96 -2.18 14.88 -17.54
C GLU A 96 -0.80 14.22 -17.65
N LYS A 97 0.15 14.58 -16.79
CA LYS A 97 1.46 13.91 -16.70
C LYS A 97 1.28 12.40 -16.44
N THR A 98 0.40 12.05 -15.49
CA THR A 98 0.11 10.66 -15.15
C THR A 98 -0.56 9.94 -16.31
N ARG A 99 -1.51 10.59 -16.98
CA ARG A 99 -2.24 10.03 -18.12
C ARG A 99 -1.32 9.73 -19.29
N LEU A 100 -0.42 10.65 -19.61
CA LEU A 100 0.57 10.45 -20.67
C LEU A 100 1.54 9.33 -20.32
N ALA A 101 2.07 9.28 -19.09
CA ALA A 101 2.94 8.19 -18.66
C ALA A 101 2.25 6.82 -18.74
N TYR A 102 0.96 6.78 -18.41
CA TYR A 102 0.14 5.57 -18.47
C TYR A 102 -0.13 5.09 -19.90
N GLN A 103 -0.49 6.00 -20.80
CA GLN A 103 -0.65 5.70 -22.23
C GLN A 103 0.66 5.20 -22.85
N MET A 104 1.79 5.77 -22.43
CA MET A 104 3.11 5.31 -22.84
C MET A 104 3.57 4.04 -22.12
N GLN A 105 2.78 3.49 -21.20
CA GLN A 105 3.09 2.30 -20.39
C GLN A 105 4.39 2.41 -19.60
N LYS A 106 4.77 3.64 -19.21
CA LYS A 106 5.96 3.89 -18.38
C LYS A 106 5.59 3.71 -16.91
N TRP A 107 5.45 2.46 -16.47
CA TRP A 107 4.94 2.12 -15.14
C TRP A 107 5.68 2.79 -13.96
N PRO A 108 7.02 2.92 -13.95
CA PRO A 108 7.72 3.66 -12.89
C PRO A 108 7.37 5.16 -12.86
N ASP A 109 7.16 5.76 -14.03
CA ASP A 109 6.77 7.17 -14.14
C ASP A 109 5.32 7.35 -13.65
N VAL A 110 4.42 6.44 -14.00
CA VAL A 110 3.03 6.41 -13.50
C VAL A 110 3.01 6.31 -11.99
N LEU A 111 3.79 5.40 -11.39
CA LEU A 111 3.88 5.24 -9.94
C LEU A 111 4.25 6.58 -9.26
N THR A 112 5.20 7.31 -9.84
CA THR A 112 5.68 8.59 -9.32
C THR A 112 4.64 9.70 -9.51
N SER A 113 4.16 9.90 -10.74
CA SER A 113 3.25 11.00 -11.06
C SER A 113 1.85 10.80 -10.49
N ALA A 114 1.36 9.56 -10.41
CA ALA A 114 0.11 9.25 -9.72
C ALA A 114 0.26 9.51 -8.21
N GLY A 115 1.43 9.22 -7.63
CA GLY A 115 1.74 9.62 -6.25
C GLY A 115 1.62 11.13 -6.05
N GLU A 116 2.25 11.93 -6.92
CA GLU A 116 2.13 13.40 -6.92
C GLU A 116 0.67 13.86 -7.04
N LEU A 117 -0.07 13.30 -8.00
CA LEU A 117 -1.49 13.58 -8.21
C LEU A 117 -2.30 13.33 -6.93
N LEU A 118 -2.09 12.19 -6.28
CA LEU A 118 -2.80 11.80 -5.07
C LEU A 118 -2.37 12.57 -3.82
N THR A 119 -1.22 13.26 -3.83
CA THR A 119 -0.89 14.23 -2.76
C THR A 119 -1.77 15.48 -2.83
N VAL A 120 -2.18 15.88 -4.03
CA VAL A 120 -3.04 17.06 -4.26
C VAL A 120 -4.52 16.69 -4.18
N ALA A 121 -4.90 15.55 -4.75
CA ALA A 121 -6.26 15.02 -4.71
C ALA A 121 -6.29 13.56 -4.21
N PRO A 122 -6.30 13.34 -2.89
CA PRO A 122 -6.22 12.00 -2.29
C PRO A 122 -7.36 11.05 -2.63
N GLU A 123 -8.49 11.53 -3.12
CA GLU A 123 -9.67 10.72 -3.47
C GLU A 123 -9.85 10.60 -5.00
N HIS A 124 -8.85 10.96 -5.80
CA HIS A 124 -8.95 10.91 -7.26
C HIS A 124 -8.99 9.47 -7.77
N LEU A 125 -10.20 9.00 -8.14
CA LEU A 125 -10.44 7.60 -8.51
C LEU A 125 -9.58 7.12 -9.67
N GLU A 126 -9.50 7.90 -10.76
CA GLU A 126 -8.71 7.51 -11.94
C GLU A 126 -7.20 7.45 -11.64
N GLY A 127 -6.67 8.40 -10.86
CA GLY A 127 -5.28 8.37 -10.40
C GLY A 127 -4.97 7.13 -9.56
N HIS A 128 -5.88 6.74 -8.66
CA HIS A 128 -5.77 5.48 -7.93
C HIS A 128 -5.84 4.26 -8.84
N PHE A 129 -6.70 4.27 -9.86
CA PHE A 129 -6.81 3.17 -10.81
C PHE A 129 -5.51 3.00 -11.60
N MET A 130 -4.98 4.08 -12.17
CA MET A 130 -3.73 4.05 -12.93
C MET A 130 -2.54 3.64 -12.07
N LEU A 131 -2.51 4.09 -10.81
CA LEU A 131 -1.52 3.65 -9.83
C LEU A 131 -1.63 2.14 -9.55
N ALA A 132 -2.84 1.60 -9.38
CA ALA A 132 -3.05 0.17 -9.17
C ALA A 132 -2.56 -0.65 -10.36
N ILE A 133 -2.85 -0.22 -11.59
CA ILE A 133 -2.36 -0.89 -12.80
C ILE A 133 -0.83 -0.86 -12.85
N ALA A 134 -0.20 0.28 -12.55
CA ALA A 134 1.26 0.35 -12.45
C ALA A 134 1.82 -0.60 -11.37
N GLU A 135 1.17 -0.68 -10.20
CA GLU A 135 1.52 -1.62 -9.13
C GLU A 135 1.44 -3.08 -9.61
N ILE A 136 0.40 -3.46 -10.36
CA ILE A 136 0.31 -4.81 -10.96
C ILE A 136 1.50 -5.07 -11.89
N ARG A 137 1.78 -4.14 -12.81
CA ARG A 137 2.82 -4.30 -13.84
C ARG A 137 4.24 -4.30 -13.25
N LEU A 138 4.43 -3.68 -12.09
CA LEU A 138 5.70 -3.65 -11.34
C LEU A 138 5.83 -4.79 -10.31
N GLY A 139 4.88 -5.71 -10.23
CA GLY A 139 4.93 -6.84 -9.29
C GLY A 139 4.49 -6.51 -7.86
N GLN A 140 3.96 -5.31 -7.61
CA GLN A 140 3.50 -4.84 -6.30
C GLN A 140 2.05 -5.27 -6.03
N HIS A 141 1.77 -6.58 -6.19
CA HIS A 141 0.40 -7.12 -6.20
C HIS A 141 -0.38 -6.84 -4.91
N ASP A 142 0.27 -6.90 -3.75
CA ASP A 142 -0.37 -6.62 -2.46
C ASP A 142 -0.88 -5.17 -2.37
N ALA A 143 -0.14 -4.20 -2.95
CA ALA A 143 -0.56 -2.80 -2.99
C ALA A 143 -1.72 -2.60 -3.97
N ALA A 144 -1.62 -3.21 -5.16
CA ALA A 144 -2.66 -3.18 -6.17
C ALA A 144 -3.99 -3.74 -5.65
N ILE A 145 -3.96 -4.91 -4.98
CA ILE A 145 -5.15 -5.53 -4.37
C ILE A 145 -5.82 -4.53 -3.43
N ARG A 146 -5.09 -4.00 -2.43
CA ARG A 146 -5.66 -3.05 -1.46
C ARG A 146 -6.30 -1.84 -2.14
N ARG A 147 -5.64 -1.30 -3.17
CA ARG A 147 -6.11 -0.11 -3.88
C ARG A 147 -7.36 -0.38 -4.72
N LEU A 148 -7.39 -1.51 -5.41
CA LEU A 148 -8.54 -1.93 -6.21
C LEU A 148 -9.72 -2.35 -5.34
N SER A 149 -9.48 -2.97 -4.18
CA SER A 149 -10.52 -3.24 -3.18
C SER A 149 -11.13 -1.95 -2.64
N TRP A 150 -10.30 -0.93 -2.38
CA TRP A 150 -10.79 0.40 -2.02
C TRP A 150 -11.62 1.05 -3.14
N LEU A 151 -11.18 0.96 -4.39
CA LEU A 151 -11.93 1.47 -5.55
C LEU A 151 -13.28 0.75 -5.71
N ASN A 152 -13.32 -0.56 -5.54
CA ASN A 152 -14.56 -1.34 -5.56
C ASN A 152 -15.50 -0.96 -4.41
N ALA A 153 -14.97 -0.66 -3.22
CA ALA A 153 -15.79 -0.17 -2.12
C ALA A 153 -16.40 1.22 -2.39
N LYS A 154 -15.68 2.07 -3.14
CA LYS A 154 -16.15 3.41 -3.55
C LYS A 154 -17.15 3.35 -4.70
N VAL A 155 -16.94 2.45 -5.66
CA VAL A 155 -17.78 2.27 -6.84
C VAL A 155 -18.05 0.77 -7.04
N PRO A 156 -19.05 0.21 -6.33
CA PRO A 156 -19.32 -1.23 -6.32
C PRO A 156 -19.74 -1.81 -7.67
N ASP A 157 -20.35 -0.97 -8.51
CA ASP A 157 -20.92 -1.36 -9.81
C ASP A 157 -19.93 -1.19 -10.98
N SER A 158 -18.64 -0.94 -10.69
CA SER A 158 -17.61 -0.83 -11.72
C SER A 158 -17.06 -2.21 -12.12
N ALA A 159 -17.52 -2.74 -13.25
CA ALA A 159 -16.99 -3.97 -13.83
C ALA A 159 -15.48 -3.90 -14.12
N VAL A 160 -14.98 -2.72 -14.50
CA VAL A 160 -13.55 -2.47 -14.79
C VAL A 160 -12.70 -2.68 -13.53
N PHE A 161 -13.14 -2.15 -12.38
CA PHE A 161 -12.41 -2.28 -11.12
C PHE A 161 -12.45 -3.73 -10.60
N ARG A 162 -13.57 -4.44 -10.79
CA ARG A 162 -13.69 -5.87 -10.49
C ARG A 162 -12.73 -6.72 -11.34
N CYS A 163 -12.71 -6.50 -12.65
CA CYS A 163 -11.80 -7.21 -13.55
C CYS A 163 -10.33 -6.92 -13.23
N SER A 164 -10.00 -5.67 -12.93
CA SER A 164 -8.62 -5.29 -12.59
C SER A 164 -8.18 -5.89 -11.23
N LEU A 165 -9.10 -6.00 -10.26
CA LEU A 165 -8.84 -6.72 -9.01
C LEU A 165 -8.58 -8.21 -9.28
N ALA A 166 -9.36 -8.82 -10.18
CA ALA A 166 -9.12 -10.20 -10.61
C ALA A 166 -7.74 -10.38 -11.28
N GLU A 167 -7.30 -9.44 -12.11
CA GLU A 167 -5.93 -9.44 -12.66
C GLU A 167 -4.86 -9.38 -11.56
N ALA A 168 -5.02 -8.48 -10.58
CA ALA A 168 -4.09 -8.33 -9.47
C ALA A 168 -4.01 -9.61 -8.62
N LEU A 169 -5.16 -10.24 -8.33
CA LEU A 169 -5.27 -11.49 -7.60
C LEU A 169 -4.63 -12.66 -8.36
N LEU A 170 -4.88 -12.76 -9.66
CA LEU A 170 -4.25 -13.79 -10.49
C LEU A 170 -2.73 -13.66 -10.51
N ALA A 171 -2.22 -12.43 -10.64
CA ALA A 171 -0.79 -12.16 -10.58
C ALA A 171 -0.18 -12.46 -9.19
N ALA A 172 -0.97 -12.33 -8.12
CA ALA A 172 -0.59 -12.73 -6.77
C ALA A 172 -0.71 -14.26 -6.50
N GLY A 173 -1.15 -15.06 -7.49
CA GLY A 173 -1.37 -16.50 -7.34
C GLY A 173 -2.68 -16.89 -6.64
N LEU A 174 -3.58 -15.93 -6.40
CA LEU A 174 -4.87 -16.10 -5.73
C LEU A 174 -5.97 -16.39 -6.75
N ALA A 175 -5.88 -17.54 -7.39
CA ALA A 175 -6.65 -17.83 -8.59
C ALA A 175 -8.15 -18.08 -8.33
N ASP A 176 -8.51 -18.67 -7.19
CA ASP A 176 -9.91 -18.84 -6.77
C ASP A 176 -10.60 -17.46 -6.62
N GLN A 177 -9.96 -16.56 -5.86
CA GLN A 177 -10.47 -15.21 -5.64
C GLN A 177 -10.51 -14.40 -6.94
N ALA A 178 -9.54 -14.61 -7.84
CA ALA A 178 -9.55 -13.99 -9.16
C ALA A 178 -10.77 -14.42 -10.00
N VAL A 179 -11.13 -15.72 -9.96
CA VAL A 179 -12.34 -16.22 -10.62
C VAL A 179 -13.59 -15.56 -10.05
N THR A 180 -13.70 -15.47 -8.73
CA THR A 180 -14.82 -14.80 -8.04
C THR A 180 -14.99 -13.35 -8.52
N GLN A 181 -13.91 -12.56 -8.55
CA GLN A 181 -13.97 -11.16 -8.99
C GLN A 181 -14.25 -11.01 -10.49
N ALA A 182 -13.76 -11.92 -11.34
CA ALA A 182 -14.06 -11.92 -12.77
C ALA A 182 -15.53 -12.30 -13.07
N GLN A 183 -16.10 -13.24 -12.33
CA GLN A 183 -17.54 -13.57 -12.41
C GLN A 183 -18.39 -12.34 -12.07
N TYR A 184 -18.01 -11.61 -11.03
CA TYR A 184 -18.65 -10.35 -10.64
C TYR A 184 -18.62 -9.34 -11.81
N ALA A 185 -17.45 -9.13 -12.43
CA ALA A 185 -17.33 -8.22 -13.58
C ALA A 185 -18.25 -8.60 -14.75
N VAL A 186 -18.37 -9.91 -15.05
CA VAL A 186 -19.27 -10.41 -16.09
C VAL A 186 -20.74 -10.19 -15.74
N GLN A 187 -21.14 -10.35 -14.47
CA GLN A 187 -22.52 -10.09 -14.05
C GLN A 187 -22.88 -8.61 -14.13
N LEU A 188 -21.94 -7.70 -13.79
CA LEU A 188 -22.16 -6.26 -13.88
C LEU A 188 -22.27 -5.78 -15.33
N ALA A 189 -21.49 -6.36 -16.24
CA ALA A 189 -21.46 -5.99 -17.65
C ALA A 189 -21.54 -7.23 -18.57
N PRO A 190 -22.71 -7.87 -18.69
CA PRO A 190 -22.87 -9.13 -19.42
C PRO A 190 -22.76 -8.98 -20.94
N ALA A 191 -22.84 -7.76 -21.48
CA ALA A 191 -22.61 -7.48 -22.90
C ALA A 191 -21.11 -7.44 -23.26
N GLU A 192 -20.24 -7.19 -22.28
CA GLU A 192 -18.81 -6.99 -22.50
C GLU A 192 -18.07 -8.32 -22.68
N GLU A 193 -17.71 -8.61 -23.93
CA GLU A 193 -17.05 -9.85 -24.31
C GLU A 193 -15.65 -10.00 -23.69
N HIS A 194 -14.98 -8.88 -23.41
CA HIS A 194 -13.67 -8.88 -22.75
C HIS A 194 -13.69 -9.62 -21.40
N TYR A 195 -14.68 -9.33 -20.55
CA TYR A 195 -14.76 -9.96 -19.22
C TYR A 195 -15.06 -11.45 -19.29
N LYS A 196 -15.91 -11.86 -20.25
CA LYS A 196 -16.21 -13.29 -20.48
C LYS A 196 -14.98 -14.05 -20.93
N LYS A 197 -14.22 -13.50 -21.88
CA LYS A 197 -12.96 -14.09 -22.35
C LYS A 197 -11.94 -14.17 -21.24
N PHE A 198 -11.82 -13.12 -20.43
CA PHE A 198 -10.93 -13.12 -19.27
C PHE A 198 -11.31 -14.23 -18.29
N LEU A 199 -12.59 -14.30 -17.88
CA LEU A 199 -13.12 -15.36 -17.00
C LEU A 199 -12.86 -16.77 -17.55
N GLN A 200 -13.11 -16.99 -18.85
CA GLN A 200 -12.84 -18.28 -19.49
C GLN A 200 -11.34 -18.62 -19.46
N SER A 201 -10.46 -17.64 -19.68
CA SER A 201 -9.02 -17.86 -19.69
C SER A 201 -8.47 -18.24 -18.30
N ILE A 202 -8.97 -17.59 -17.23
CA ILE A 202 -8.50 -17.86 -15.87
C ILE A 202 -9.09 -19.16 -15.32
N SER A 203 -10.37 -19.45 -15.62
CA SER A 203 -11.01 -20.71 -15.22
C SER A 203 -10.38 -21.93 -15.89
N ALA A 204 -9.97 -21.83 -17.16
CA ALA A 204 -9.22 -22.89 -17.82
C ALA A 204 -7.84 -23.13 -17.18
N LYS A 205 -7.16 -22.05 -16.77
CA LYS A 205 -5.87 -22.13 -16.06
C LYS A 205 -6.01 -22.73 -14.66
N THR A 206 -7.06 -22.40 -13.92
CA THR A 206 -7.30 -22.98 -12.59
C THR A 206 -7.73 -24.44 -12.64
N ALA A 207 -8.56 -24.82 -13.63
CA ALA A 207 -8.94 -26.21 -13.86
C ALA A 207 -7.72 -27.10 -14.21
N THR A 208 -6.80 -26.58 -15.02
CA THR A 208 -5.56 -27.31 -15.36
C THR A 208 -4.58 -27.37 -14.19
N ALA A 209 -4.49 -26.33 -13.36
CA ALA A 209 -3.68 -26.33 -12.14
C ALA A 209 -4.22 -27.31 -11.07
N THR A 210 -5.54 -27.42 -10.91
CA THR A 210 -6.16 -28.38 -9.97
C THR A 210 -6.02 -29.82 -10.45
N LEU A 211 -6.11 -30.08 -11.76
CA LEU A 211 -5.84 -31.41 -12.33
C LEU A 211 -4.36 -31.80 -12.21
N THR A 212 -3.43 -30.88 -12.40
CA THR A 212 -1.98 -31.14 -12.23
C THR A 212 -1.58 -31.26 -10.77
N ALA A 213 -2.19 -30.51 -9.85
CA ALA A 213 -2.00 -30.67 -8.41
C ALA A 213 -2.58 -31.99 -7.90
N SER A 214 -3.76 -32.39 -8.37
CA SER A 214 -4.36 -33.70 -8.06
C SER A 214 -3.51 -34.85 -8.63
N ALA A 215 -3.02 -34.72 -9.86
CA ALA A 215 -2.07 -35.66 -10.45
C ALA A 215 -0.72 -35.68 -9.70
N ALA A 216 -0.25 -34.54 -9.19
CA ALA A 216 0.99 -34.44 -8.40
C ALA A 216 0.87 -35.10 -7.02
N VAL A 217 -0.31 -35.02 -6.39
CA VAL A 217 -0.61 -35.77 -5.16
C VAL A 217 -0.65 -37.28 -5.44
N GLN A 218 -1.13 -37.66 -6.62
CA GLN A 218 -1.19 -39.08 -7.04
C GLN A 218 0.18 -39.64 -7.46
N THR A 219 1.09 -38.80 -7.97
CA THR A 219 2.48 -39.18 -8.29
C THR A 219 3.35 -39.37 -7.04
N VAL A 220 3.07 -38.71 -5.92
CA VAL A 220 3.74 -39.03 -4.63
C VAL A 220 3.44 -40.46 -4.18
N VAL A 221 2.23 -40.97 -4.46
CA VAL A 221 1.83 -42.36 -4.16
C VAL A 221 2.42 -43.37 -5.16
N THR A 222 2.72 -42.95 -6.39
CA THR A 222 3.29 -43.82 -7.43
C THR A 222 4.81 -43.74 -7.58
N SER A 223 5.48 -42.77 -6.92
CA SER A 223 6.94 -42.56 -6.93
C SER A 223 7.75 -43.67 -6.21
N ILE A 224 7.09 -44.63 -5.56
CA ILE A 224 7.71 -45.89 -5.10
C ILE A 224 7.92 -46.88 -6.27
N ALA A 225 7.39 -46.60 -7.46
CA ALA A 225 7.52 -47.47 -8.63
C ALA A 225 8.08 -46.75 -9.86
N SER A 226 9.32 -47.10 -10.20
CA SER A 226 9.96 -47.07 -11.54
C SER A 226 10.30 -45.73 -12.22
N VAL A 227 11.56 -45.30 -12.04
CA VAL A 227 12.66 -45.21 -13.04
C VAL A 227 12.32 -45.02 -14.55
N SER A 228 12.87 -43.92 -15.11
CA SER A 228 13.42 -43.65 -16.48
C SER A 228 12.63 -42.87 -17.55
N ALA A 229 13.22 -41.69 -17.90
CA ALA A 229 13.39 -41.00 -19.21
C ALA A 229 12.13 -40.51 -20.00
N GLU A 230 12.07 -39.39 -20.75
CA GLU A 230 13.00 -38.33 -21.22
C GLU A 230 12.19 -37.12 -21.80
N TYR A 231 12.89 -36.10 -22.34
CA TYR A 231 12.66 -34.63 -22.34
C TYR A 231 11.97 -33.94 -23.56
N ALA A 232 11.03 -33.00 -23.29
CA ALA A 232 10.74 -31.61 -23.84
C ALA A 232 10.60 -31.29 -25.38
N PRO A 233 10.29 -30.03 -25.87
CA PRO A 233 9.99 -28.71 -25.22
C PRO A 233 8.90 -27.78 -25.88
N GLY A 234 8.62 -26.58 -25.29
CA GLY A 234 8.50 -25.30 -26.06
C GLY A 234 7.23 -24.40 -26.03
N GLN A 235 7.45 -23.13 -25.62
CA GLN A 235 6.90 -21.83 -26.13
C GLN A 235 5.72 -21.04 -25.48
N THR A 236 6.12 -19.92 -24.86
CA THR A 236 5.66 -18.50 -24.87
C THR A 236 4.30 -18.07 -25.47
N ALA A 237 3.56 -17.24 -24.72
CA ALA A 237 2.75 -16.10 -25.20
C ALA A 237 2.47 -15.17 -23.98
N GLY A 238 2.73 -13.85 -23.97
CA GLY A 238 2.52 -12.86 -25.01
C GLY A 238 1.16 -12.18 -24.83
N LEU A 239 0.93 -11.51 -23.68
CA LEU A 239 -0.30 -10.75 -23.43
C LEU A 239 -0.06 -9.28 -23.81
N VAL A 240 -0.56 -8.93 -25.00
CA VAL A 240 -0.63 -7.56 -25.53
C VAL A 240 -1.98 -6.94 -25.15
N SER A 241 -1.88 -5.72 -24.63
CA SER A 241 -2.76 -4.55 -24.64
C SER A 241 -4.24 -4.68 -25.01
N THR A 242 -5.11 -4.14 -24.13
CA THR A 242 -6.17 -3.21 -24.53
C THR A 242 -6.34 -2.11 -23.49
N GLU A 243 -6.20 -0.87 -23.95
CA GLU A 243 -6.54 0.37 -23.25
C GLU A 243 -8.06 0.50 -23.06
N ALA A 244 -8.47 0.96 -21.88
CA ALA A 244 -9.74 1.65 -21.70
C ALA A 244 -9.47 2.93 -20.91
N VAL A 245 -9.53 4.06 -21.63
CA VAL A 245 -9.64 5.40 -21.08
C VAL A 245 -10.95 5.45 -20.30
N VAL A 246 -10.91 5.89 -19.04
CA VAL A 246 -12.12 6.09 -18.23
C VAL A 246 -12.85 7.32 -18.80
N ALA A 247 -13.72 7.10 -19.79
CA ALA A 247 -14.86 7.96 -20.00
C ALA A 247 -15.96 7.52 -19.02
N PRO A 248 -16.71 8.44 -18.40
CA PRO A 248 -17.85 8.08 -17.55
C PRO A 248 -18.86 7.32 -18.41
N SER A 249 -19.05 6.04 -18.09
CA SER A 249 -19.97 5.16 -18.81
C SER A 249 -21.41 5.65 -18.67
N GLU A 250 -22.13 5.58 -19.80
CA GLU A 250 -23.57 5.75 -19.96
C GLU A 250 -24.39 4.98 -18.89
N PRO A 251 -25.64 5.42 -18.60
CA PRO A 251 -26.47 4.84 -17.54
C PRO A 251 -26.69 3.33 -17.75
N PRO A 252 -26.79 2.54 -16.67
CA PRO A 252 -26.78 1.09 -16.76
C PRO A 252 -28.01 0.57 -17.53
N GLU A 253 -27.76 -0.14 -18.63
CA GLU A 253 -28.73 -1.10 -19.17
C GLU A 253 -29.11 -2.09 -18.06
N LYS A 254 -30.39 -2.48 -18.01
CA LYS A 254 -31.01 -3.22 -16.90
C LYS A 254 -30.17 -4.45 -16.50
N ARG A 255 -29.52 -4.34 -15.33
CA ARG A 255 -28.91 -5.41 -14.54
C ARG A 255 -29.88 -6.60 -14.47
N ILE A 256 -29.42 -7.77 -14.90
CA ILE A 256 -30.19 -9.00 -14.77
C ILE A 256 -30.14 -9.40 -13.27
N PRO A 257 -31.29 -9.61 -12.60
CA PRO A 257 -31.31 -10.09 -11.23
C PRO A 257 -30.53 -11.39 -11.11
N SER A 258 -29.62 -11.48 -10.16
CA SER A 258 -28.78 -12.65 -9.97
C SER A 258 -29.51 -13.74 -9.18
N GLU A 259 -29.05 -14.98 -9.29
CA GLU A 259 -29.65 -16.14 -8.63
C GLU A 259 -29.69 -15.99 -7.10
N TYR A 260 -28.72 -15.27 -6.52
CA TYR A 260 -28.57 -15.14 -5.07
C TYR A 260 -29.04 -13.80 -4.50
N GLU A 261 -29.57 -12.89 -5.31
CA GLU A 261 -29.99 -11.55 -4.88
C GLU A 261 -30.98 -11.61 -3.69
N SER A 262 -31.99 -12.48 -3.77
CA SER A 262 -32.98 -12.66 -2.68
C SER A 262 -32.34 -13.17 -1.39
N LEU A 263 -31.44 -14.16 -1.49
CA LEU A 263 -30.76 -14.73 -0.33
C LEU A 263 -29.85 -13.70 0.34
N ILE A 264 -29.16 -12.87 -0.45
CA ILE A 264 -28.33 -11.78 0.06
C ILE A 264 -29.16 -10.78 0.86
N LEU A 265 -30.35 -10.41 0.36
CA LEU A 265 -31.27 -9.50 1.06
C LEU A 265 -31.81 -10.12 2.35
N GLU A 266 -32.09 -11.43 2.37
CA GLU A 266 -32.49 -12.14 3.59
C GLU A 266 -31.38 -12.14 4.65
N ILE A 267 -30.13 -12.38 4.24
CA ILE A 267 -28.96 -12.32 5.14
C ILE A 267 -28.76 -10.90 5.67
N ASP A 268 -28.91 -9.89 4.82
CA ASP A 268 -28.77 -8.48 5.22
C ASP A 268 -29.82 -8.09 6.27
N ALA A 269 -31.07 -8.52 6.07
CA ALA A 269 -32.15 -8.33 7.03
C ALA A 269 -31.85 -9.03 8.37
N ALA A 270 -31.42 -10.30 8.34
CA ALA A 270 -31.05 -11.04 9.55
C ALA A 270 -29.86 -10.39 10.30
N CYS A 271 -28.90 -9.83 9.57
CA CYS A 271 -27.80 -9.05 10.17
C CYS A 271 -28.31 -7.80 10.88
N ALA A 272 -29.28 -7.09 10.28
CA ALA A 272 -29.87 -5.90 10.89
C ALA A 272 -30.63 -6.20 12.20
N GLU A 273 -31.30 -7.36 12.27
CA GLU A 273 -31.99 -7.81 13.48
C GLU A 273 -31.01 -8.27 14.57
N ASN A 274 -29.88 -8.86 14.17
CA ASN A 274 -28.94 -9.48 15.09
C ASN A 274 -27.51 -8.93 14.92
N ALA A 275 -27.34 -7.64 15.25
CA ALA A 275 -26.06 -6.93 15.17
C ALA A 275 -24.90 -7.60 15.96
N GLY A 276 -25.23 -8.54 16.86
CA GLY A 276 -24.28 -9.36 17.61
C GLY A 276 -23.62 -10.47 16.78
N GLN A 277 -24.25 -10.90 15.70
CA GLN A 277 -23.88 -12.12 14.95
C GLN A 277 -23.69 -11.88 13.44
N GLU A 278 -23.62 -10.63 13.00
CA GLU A 278 -23.53 -10.26 11.57
C GLU A 278 -22.43 -11.03 10.83
N MET A 279 -21.21 -11.06 11.39
CA MET A 279 -20.07 -11.73 10.74
C MET A 279 -20.23 -13.25 10.72
N GLN A 280 -20.83 -13.83 11.76
CA GLN A 280 -21.12 -15.27 11.81
C GLN A 280 -22.18 -15.64 10.77
N LEU A 281 -23.24 -14.84 10.63
CA LEU A 281 -24.30 -15.06 9.65
C LEU A 281 -23.75 -15.01 8.22
N ILE A 282 -22.99 -13.97 7.89
CA ILE A 282 -22.34 -13.84 6.57
C ILE A 282 -21.37 -15.01 6.34
N PHE A 283 -20.55 -15.37 7.34
CA PHE A 283 -19.61 -16.47 7.23
C PHE A 283 -20.31 -17.81 6.97
N VAL A 284 -21.38 -18.13 7.71
CA VAL A 284 -22.11 -19.39 7.53
C VAL A 284 -22.73 -19.44 6.13
N ALA A 285 -23.35 -18.36 5.68
CA ALA A 285 -23.94 -18.30 4.34
C ALA A 285 -22.89 -18.52 3.24
N VAL A 286 -21.72 -17.87 3.35
CA VAL A 286 -20.62 -18.02 2.39
C VAL A 286 -20.00 -19.42 2.45
N ALA A 287 -19.90 -20.02 3.65
CA ALA A 287 -19.38 -21.37 3.82
C ALA A 287 -20.31 -22.43 3.19
N GLU A 288 -21.61 -22.18 3.16
CA GLU A 288 -22.58 -23.05 2.49
C GLU A 288 -22.67 -22.77 0.98
N LYS A 289 -22.58 -21.50 0.59
CA LYS A 289 -22.72 -21.02 -0.80
C LYS A 289 -21.63 -20.02 -1.15
N PRO A 290 -20.42 -20.47 -1.53
CA PRO A 290 -19.31 -19.58 -1.87
C PRO A 290 -19.60 -18.64 -3.05
N GLU A 291 -20.49 -19.04 -3.95
CA GLU A 291 -20.91 -18.29 -5.14
C GLU A 291 -21.54 -16.94 -4.78
N LEU A 292 -22.02 -16.76 -3.54
CA LEU A 292 -22.51 -15.49 -3.03
C LEU A 292 -21.48 -14.36 -3.20
N MET A 293 -20.19 -14.65 -3.10
CA MET A 293 -19.13 -13.65 -3.23
C MET A 293 -18.86 -13.21 -4.68
N ALA A 294 -19.32 -14.01 -5.66
CA ALA A 294 -19.23 -13.69 -7.09
C ALA A 294 -20.47 -12.92 -7.58
N ASP A 295 -21.49 -12.79 -6.72
CA ASP A 295 -22.77 -12.22 -7.05
C ASP A 295 -22.74 -10.69 -7.08
N ALA A 296 -23.45 -10.08 -8.03
CA ALA A 296 -23.54 -8.64 -8.13
C ALA A 296 -24.13 -7.98 -6.87
N GLY A 297 -24.96 -8.69 -6.11
CA GLY A 297 -25.55 -8.24 -4.84
C GLY A 297 -24.59 -8.29 -3.65
N TRP A 298 -23.42 -8.93 -3.79
CA TRP A 298 -22.45 -9.05 -2.69
C TRP A 298 -22.03 -7.69 -2.11
N SER A 299 -22.08 -6.62 -2.90
CA SER A 299 -21.81 -5.24 -2.45
C SER A 299 -22.58 -4.84 -1.19
N ILE A 300 -23.80 -5.38 -0.99
CA ILE A 300 -24.62 -5.16 0.21
C ILE A 300 -23.92 -5.73 1.47
N LEU A 301 -23.50 -6.99 1.42
CA LEU A 301 -22.79 -7.63 2.53
C LEU A 301 -21.36 -7.11 2.66
N GLN A 302 -20.69 -6.82 1.54
CA GLN A 302 -19.38 -6.20 1.47
C GLN A 302 -19.34 -4.87 2.23
N PHE A 303 -20.38 -4.04 2.13
CA PHE A 303 -20.47 -2.78 2.87
C PHE A 303 -20.38 -2.99 4.39
N ARG A 304 -20.93 -4.10 4.91
CA ARG A 304 -20.82 -4.45 6.34
C ARG A 304 -19.39 -4.81 6.74
N LEU A 305 -18.60 -5.37 5.82
CA LEU A 305 -17.20 -5.71 6.05
C LEU A 305 -16.28 -4.48 6.14
N GLN A 306 -16.73 -3.29 5.74
CA GLN A 306 -15.89 -2.07 5.76
C GLN A 306 -15.60 -1.55 7.17
N LYS A 307 -16.41 -1.93 8.17
CA LYS A 307 -16.22 -1.51 9.56
C LYS A 307 -15.46 -2.59 10.34
N PRO A 308 -14.41 -2.25 11.10
CA PRO A 308 -13.70 -3.22 11.92
C PRO A 308 -14.64 -3.87 12.95
N GLY A 309 -14.41 -5.15 13.21
CA GLY A 309 -15.16 -5.94 14.17
C GLY A 309 -15.03 -5.35 15.58
N LYS A 310 -16.14 -5.35 16.32
CA LYS A 310 -16.18 -4.86 17.71
C LYS A 310 -15.37 -5.73 18.68
N ASP A 311 -15.21 -7.00 18.35
CA ASP A 311 -14.46 -7.97 19.12
C ASP A 311 -13.49 -8.76 18.22
N LEU A 312 -12.52 -9.41 18.85
CA LEU A 312 -11.46 -10.14 18.15
C LEU A 312 -12.01 -11.25 17.24
N TYR A 313 -13.05 -11.94 17.69
CA TYR A 313 -13.63 -13.07 16.97
C TYR A 313 -14.31 -12.61 15.68
N ARG A 314 -15.13 -11.57 15.75
CA ARG A 314 -15.75 -10.94 14.57
C ARG A 314 -14.72 -10.37 13.62
N GLU A 315 -13.64 -9.79 14.15
CA GLU A 315 -12.58 -9.27 13.31
C GLU A 315 -11.86 -10.39 12.54
N VAL A 316 -11.64 -11.55 13.16
CA VAL A 316 -11.11 -12.73 12.45
C VAL A 316 -12.04 -13.17 11.32
N LEU A 317 -13.34 -13.29 11.59
CA LEU A 317 -14.32 -13.64 10.55
C LEU A 317 -14.37 -12.60 9.43
N ARG A 318 -14.35 -11.30 9.78
CA ARG A 318 -14.37 -10.19 8.81
C ARG A 318 -13.14 -10.21 7.91
N GLN A 319 -11.95 -10.37 8.48
CA GLN A 319 -10.69 -10.42 7.74
C GLN A 319 -10.62 -11.66 6.84
N PHE A 320 -11.11 -12.80 7.31
CA PHE A 320 -11.27 -13.99 6.48
C PHE A 320 -12.20 -13.73 5.30
N LEU A 321 -13.37 -13.12 5.53
CA LEU A 321 -14.34 -12.82 4.48
C LEU A 321 -13.77 -11.87 3.43
N LEU A 322 -13.00 -10.85 3.85
CA LEU A 322 -12.29 -9.96 2.93
C LEU A 322 -11.21 -10.71 2.13
N TRP A 323 -10.46 -11.60 2.76
CA TRP A 323 -9.48 -12.40 2.02
C TRP A 323 -10.16 -13.37 1.04
N ASN A 324 -11.24 -14.02 1.46
CA ASN A 324 -11.96 -14.98 0.64
C ASN A 324 -12.69 -14.31 -0.53
N SER A 325 -13.15 -13.06 -0.38
CA SER A 325 -13.67 -12.26 -1.50
C SER A 325 -12.56 -11.69 -2.39
N GLY A 326 -11.28 -11.80 -2.02
CA GLY A 326 -10.16 -11.23 -2.77
C GLY A 326 -9.89 -9.74 -2.50
N GLU A 327 -10.49 -9.19 -1.44
CA GLU A 327 -10.29 -7.81 -1.01
C GLU A 327 -9.11 -7.62 -0.06
N LEU A 328 -8.53 -8.72 0.39
CA LEU A 328 -7.34 -8.75 1.23
C LEU A 328 -6.36 -9.78 0.65
N SER A 329 -5.09 -9.41 0.57
CA SER A 329 -4.08 -10.36 0.11
C SER A 329 -3.78 -11.43 1.16
N ILE A 330 -3.35 -12.61 0.73
CA ILE A 330 -3.00 -13.70 1.64
C ILE A 330 -1.93 -13.29 2.65
N LYS A 331 -0.91 -12.53 2.21
CA LYS A 331 0.13 -12.01 3.12
C LYS A 331 -0.44 -11.05 4.15
N GLY A 332 -1.34 -10.16 3.75
CA GLY A 332 -2.01 -9.24 4.67
C GLY A 332 -2.84 -9.97 5.71
N TYR A 333 -3.55 -11.03 5.29
CA TYR A 333 -4.32 -11.85 6.21
C TYR A 333 -3.44 -12.71 7.12
N GLU A 334 -2.37 -13.29 6.59
CA GLU A 334 -1.38 -14.08 7.34
C GLU A 334 -0.74 -13.23 8.45
N GLN A 335 -0.31 -12.00 8.14
CA GLN A 335 0.21 -11.07 9.14
C GLN A 335 -0.78 -10.81 10.28
N PHE A 336 -2.07 -10.73 9.98
CA PHE A 336 -3.11 -10.54 10.97
C PHE A 336 -3.30 -11.76 11.87
N ILE A 337 -3.42 -12.96 11.30
CA ILE A 337 -3.63 -14.19 12.10
C ILE A 337 -2.41 -14.58 12.95
N MET A 338 -1.22 -14.15 12.55
CA MET A 338 0.03 -14.39 13.30
C MET A 338 0.18 -13.48 14.53
N GLN A 339 -0.68 -12.47 14.69
CA GLN A 339 -0.71 -11.65 15.90
C GLN A 339 -1.00 -12.52 17.13
N SER A 340 -0.27 -12.31 18.23
CA SER A 340 -0.33 -13.18 19.42
C SER A 340 -1.75 -13.39 19.97
N ARG A 341 -2.60 -12.36 19.91
CA ARG A 341 -4.00 -12.44 20.37
C ARG A 341 -4.85 -13.37 19.51
N VAL A 342 -4.64 -13.36 18.18
CA VAL A 342 -5.38 -14.18 17.22
C VAL A 342 -4.86 -15.60 17.20
N LYS A 343 -3.54 -15.77 17.27
CA LYS A 343 -2.87 -17.07 17.31
C LYS A 343 -3.31 -17.94 18.50
N ASN A 344 -3.66 -17.31 19.62
CA ASN A 344 -4.08 -17.97 20.86
C ASN A 344 -5.58 -18.33 20.90
N LEU A 345 -6.34 -18.05 19.84
CA LEU A 345 -7.73 -18.50 19.74
C LEU A 345 -7.81 -20.02 19.61
N ASP A 346 -8.96 -20.59 19.98
CA ASP A 346 -9.20 -22.02 19.88
C ASP A 346 -9.56 -22.44 18.44
N TRP A 347 -8.56 -22.38 17.55
CA TRP A 347 -8.68 -22.69 16.12
C TRP A 347 -9.13 -24.13 15.82
N ARG A 348 -9.05 -25.04 16.80
CA ARG A 348 -9.43 -26.45 16.64
C ARG A 348 -10.75 -26.80 17.35
N GLY A 349 -11.07 -26.13 18.45
CA GLY A 349 -12.30 -26.36 19.20
C GLY A 349 -13.49 -25.53 18.72
N ASP A 350 -13.24 -24.34 18.13
CA ASP A 350 -14.31 -23.52 17.55
C ASP A 350 -14.65 -23.96 16.12
N PRO A 351 -15.92 -24.26 15.81
CA PRO A 351 -16.31 -24.83 14.51
C PRO A 351 -16.14 -23.86 13.34
N LEU A 352 -16.26 -22.54 13.54
CA LEU A 352 -16.08 -21.57 12.47
C LEU A 352 -14.59 -21.32 12.22
N LEU A 353 -13.80 -21.21 13.28
CA LEU A 353 -12.34 -21.09 13.15
C LEU A 353 -11.71 -22.32 12.52
N LEU A 354 -12.22 -23.52 12.83
CA LEU A 354 -11.76 -24.76 12.21
C LEU A 354 -11.97 -24.73 10.69
N LYS A 355 -13.16 -24.32 10.21
CA LYS A 355 -13.43 -24.13 8.78
C LYS A 355 -12.48 -23.14 8.12
N ILE A 356 -12.14 -22.04 8.80
CA ILE A 356 -11.14 -21.08 8.31
C ILE A 356 -9.77 -21.75 8.19
N ALA A 357 -9.34 -22.48 9.21
CA ALA A 357 -8.05 -23.16 9.23
C ALA A 357 -7.92 -24.18 8.10
N GLU A 358 -8.98 -24.96 7.84
CA GLU A 358 -9.04 -25.92 6.74
C GLU A 358 -8.91 -25.24 5.37
N ARG A 359 -9.59 -24.11 5.17
CA ARG A 359 -9.48 -23.32 3.93
C ARG A 359 -8.07 -22.74 3.77
N LEU A 360 -7.48 -22.21 4.83
CA LEU A 360 -6.12 -21.63 4.80
C LEU A 360 -5.03 -22.65 4.55
N ALA A 361 -5.21 -23.89 5.02
CA ALA A 361 -4.25 -24.97 4.78
C ALA A 361 -4.01 -25.22 3.28
N GLN A 362 -5.02 -25.00 2.43
CA GLN A 362 -4.90 -25.10 0.96
C GLN A 362 -3.92 -24.07 0.37
N TYR A 363 -3.68 -22.98 1.11
CA TYR A 363 -2.78 -21.88 0.75
C TYR A 363 -1.46 -21.94 1.54
N GLY A 364 -1.18 -23.05 2.24
CA GLY A 364 0.03 -23.24 3.03
C GLY A 364 0.05 -22.48 4.36
N VAL A 365 -1.09 -21.92 4.79
CA VAL A 365 -1.20 -21.11 6.01
C VAL A 365 -1.86 -21.91 7.12
N ALA A 366 -1.17 -22.08 8.26
CA ALA A 366 -1.65 -22.85 9.40
C ALA A 366 -1.85 -21.96 10.64
N PRO A 367 -3.08 -21.45 10.90
CA PRO A 367 -3.35 -20.67 12.10
C PRO A 367 -3.25 -21.54 13.36
N GLY A 368 -2.91 -20.92 14.49
CA GLY A 368 -2.98 -21.61 15.78
C GLY A 368 -1.94 -22.71 16.01
N ARG A 369 -0.88 -22.84 15.20
CA ARG A 369 0.31 -23.62 15.63
C ARG A 369 0.96 -22.91 16.81
N LYS A 370 0.56 -23.32 18.01
CA LYS A 370 1.34 -23.17 19.24
C LYS A 370 2.80 -23.50 18.89
N ALA A 371 3.76 -22.69 19.32
CA ALA A 371 5.12 -23.21 19.44
C ALA A 371 4.98 -24.44 20.34
N GLU A 372 5.31 -25.63 19.84
CA GLU A 372 5.36 -26.82 20.68
C GLU A 372 6.37 -26.52 21.78
N GLU A 373 5.85 -26.24 22.98
CA GLU A 373 6.60 -26.28 24.21
C GLU A 373 6.93 -27.75 24.48
N GLU A 374 7.91 -28.28 23.75
CA GLU A 374 8.69 -29.39 24.26
C GLU A 374 9.61 -28.82 25.32
N THR A 375 9.23 -29.06 26.57
CA THR A 375 10.19 -29.07 27.67
C THR A 375 11.17 -30.21 27.37
N VAL A 376 12.24 -29.90 26.62
CA VAL A 376 13.35 -30.82 26.45
C VAL A 376 13.97 -31.01 27.83
N ALA A 377 13.64 -32.14 28.44
CA ALA A 377 14.23 -32.59 29.69
C ALA A 377 15.74 -32.66 29.50
N SER A 378 16.46 -31.99 30.39
CA SER A 378 17.91 -31.93 30.45
C SER A 378 18.54 -33.32 30.36
N GLY A 379 19.51 -33.51 29.47
CA GLY A 379 20.57 -34.51 29.70
C GLY A 379 21.26 -35.11 28.48
N THR A 380 20.59 -35.26 27.33
CA THR A 380 21.17 -36.08 26.23
C THR A 380 20.91 -35.58 24.81
N ALA A 381 20.18 -34.48 24.62
CA ALA A 381 19.88 -33.97 23.29
C ALA A 381 21.11 -33.30 22.65
N SER A 382 21.36 -33.58 21.37
CA SER A 382 22.41 -32.89 20.58
C SER A 382 22.17 -31.38 20.56
N TRP A 383 23.23 -30.56 20.40
CA TRP A 383 23.09 -29.10 20.28
C TRP A 383 22.09 -28.71 19.18
N PHE A 384 22.05 -29.50 18.10
CA PHE A 384 21.13 -29.34 16.99
C PHE A 384 19.69 -29.65 17.42
N GLU A 385 19.46 -30.74 18.15
CA GLU A 385 18.13 -31.11 18.66
C GLU A 385 17.58 -30.09 19.66
N ALA A 386 18.46 -29.35 20.34
CA ALA A 386 18.08 -28.26 21.21
C ALA A 386 17.65 -26.98 20.46
N LEU A 387 17.90 -26.87 19.15
CA LEU A 387 17.42 -25.74 18.34
C LEU A 387 15.90 -25.82 18.15
N ALA A 388 15.27 -24.65 18.10
CA ALA A 388 13.87 -24.54 17.71
C ALA A 388 13.64 -25.24 16.36
N GLN A 389 12.53 -25.97 16.22
CA GLN A 389 12.27 -26.80 15.04
C GLN A 389 12.33 -26.00 13.74
N ASN A 390 11.79 -24.79 13.71
CA ASN A 390 11.86 -23.90 12.55
C ASN A 390 13.31 -23.50 12.17
N VAL A 391 14.19 -23.34 13.16
CA VAL A 391 15.62 -23.11 12.94
C VAL A 391 16.27 -24.37 12.38
N ARG A 392 15.94 -25.56 12.92
CA ARG A 392 16.43 -26.85 12.40
C ARG A 392 15.98 -27.11 10.97
N GLU A 393 14.72 -26.85 10.66
CA GLU A 393 14.15 -27.00 9.31
C GLU A 393 14.85 -26.07 8.33
N ALA A 394 14.99 -24.79 8.65
CA ALA A 394 15.74 -23.84 7.82
C ALA A 394 17.21 -24.26 7.63
N PHE A 395 17.85 -24.77 8.69
CA PHE A 395 19.22 -25.27 8.63
C PHE A 395 19.32 -26.53 7.74
N PHE A 396 18.39 -27.47 7.87
CA PHE A 396 18.34 -28.71 7.08
C PHE A 396 18.05 -28.44 5.60
N ASP A 397 17.21 -27.46 5.30
CA ASP A 397 16.91 -26.98 3.94
C ASP A 397 18.05 -26.17 3.31
N ALA A 398 19.22 -26.07 3.97
CA ALA A 398 20.36 -25.25 3.58
C ALA A 398 20.05 -23.74 3.44
N ARG A 399 19.00 -23.25 4.13
CA ARG A 399 18.64 -21.83 4.23
C ARG A 399 19.28 -21.23 5.48
N TYR A 400 20.60 -21.17 5.48
CA TYR A 400 21.39 -20.84 6.68
C TYR A 400 21.20 -19.39 7.16
N ASP A 401 21.03 -18.43 6.24
CA ASP A 401 20.70 -17.04 6.59
C ASP A 401 19.32 -16.93 7.27
N ASP A 402 18.33 -17.71 6.79
CA ASP A 402 17.00 -17.80 7.41
C ASP A 402 17.10 -18.45 8.79
N ALA A 403 17.88 -19.53 8.93
CA ALA A 403 18.11 -20.21 10.20
C ALA A 403 18.73 -19.26 11.23
N TRP A 404 19.71 -18.45 10.83
CA TRP A 404 20.31 -17.42 11.66
C TRP A 404 19.31 -16.35 12.10
N ALA A 405 18.52 -15.82 11.15
CA ALA A 405 17.51 -14.81 11.42
C ALA A 405 16.44 -15.33 12.38
N LEU A 406 15.97 -16.56 12.18
CA LEU A 406 14.99 -17.23 13.04
C LEU A 406 15.55 -17.49 14.44
N HIS A 407 16.81 -17.91 14.56
CA HIS A 407 17.48 -18.12 15.84
C HIS A 407 17.65 -16.80 16.62
N CYS A 408 18.03 -15.72 15.93
CA CYS A 408 18.17 -14.39 16.53
C CYS A 408 16.85 -13.76 16.98
N ALA A 409 15.75 -14.11 16.31
CA ALA A 409 14.39 -13.68 16.63
C ALA A 409 13.75 -14.45 17.80
N GLY A 410 14.37 -15.56 18.24
CA GLY A 410 13.93 -16.36 19.38
C GLY A 410 14.04 -15.64 20.72
N ASP A 411 13.31 -16.14 21.73
CA ASP A 411 13.29 -15.56 23.07
C ASP A 411 14.65 -15.76 23.79
N ARG A 412 15.40 -14.65 23.92
CA ARG A 412 16.72 -14.60 24.57
C ARG A 412 16.65 -14.83 26.08
N THR A 413 15.46 -14.79 26.68
CA THR A 413 15.30 -14.79 28.14
C THR A 413 15.15 -16.20 28.74
N ARG A 414 15.01 -17.25 27.92
CA ARG A 414 14.50 -18.53 28.42
C ARG A 414 15.50 -19.56 28.95
N VAL A 415 16.79 -19.61 28.58
CA VAL A 415 17.71 -20.63 29.15
C VAL A 415 19.19 -20.22 29.04
N GLY A 416 19.71 -19.46 30.02
CA GLY A 416 21.15 -19.28 30.34
C GLY A 416 22.19 -19.63 29.25
N ASN A 417 23.23 -20.37 29.61
CA ASN A 417 24.38 -20.67 28.73
C ASN A 417 24.04 -21.52 27.48
N LEU A 418 22.80 -22.02 27.34
CA LEU A 418 22.36 -22.81 26.19
C LEU A 418 22.17 -21.94 24.94
N TRP A 419 21.47 -20.81 25.04
CA TRP A 419 21.26 -19.93 23.89
C TRP A 419 22.58 -19.37 23.36
N ALA A 420 23.49 -19.00 24.27
CA ALA A 420 24.83 -18.54 23.92
C ALA A 420 25.61 -19.65 23.21
N TYR A 421 25.56 -20.88 23.71
CA TYR A 421 26.22 -22.02 23.06
C TYR A 421 25.67 -22.30 21.65
N GLN A 422 24.34 -22.32 21.48
CA GLN A 422 23.68 -22.53 20.19
C GLN A 422 24.04 -21.43 19.18
N THR A 423 24.05 -20.18 19.63
CA THR A 423 24.42 -19.03 18.79
C THR A 423 25.87 -19.15 18.34
N GLY A 424 26.78 -19.49 19.27
CA GLY A 424 28.19 -19.69 18.97
C GLY A 424 28.42 -20.82 17.98
N ARG A 425 27.70 -21.94 18.14
CA ARG A 425 27.81 -23.09 17.23
C ARG A 425 27.24 -22.81 15.85
N LEU A 426 26.06 -22.18 15.76
CA LEU A 426 25.46 -21.82 14.47
C LEU A 426 26.34 -20.83 13.69
N ALA A 427 27.00 -19.89 14.38
CA ALA A 427 27.96 -18.97 13.77
C ALA A 427 29.20 -19.69 13.20
N LEU A 428 29.67 -20.79 13.82
CA LEU A 428 30.75 -21.61 13.26
C LEU A 428 30.35 -22.31 11.96
N GLU A 429 29.12 -22.81 11.88
CA GLU A 429 28.62 -23.43 10.65
C GLU A 429 28.54 -22.38 9.52
N LEU A 430 28.04 -21.18 9.82
CA LEU A 430 28.03 -20.06 8.87
C LEU A 430 29.44 -19.63 8.45
N TRP A 431 30.41 -19.66 9.37
CA TRP A 431 31.80 -19.40 9.05
C TRP A 431 32.34 -20.36 7.98
N GLN A 432 32.07 -21.66 8.10
CA GLN A 432 32.47 -22.66 7.11
C GLN A 432 31.79 -22.44 5.75
N LEU A 433 30.50 -22.09 5.76
CA LEU A 433 29.69 -21.94 4.55
C LEU A 433 29.95 -20.64 3.79
N HIS A 434 30.23 -19.54 4.50
CA HIS A 434 30.46 -18.23 3.89
C HIS A 434 31.93 -17.94 3.61
N ASN A 435 32.69 -18.95 3.14
CA ASN A 435 34.11 -18.81 2.76
C ASN A 435 34.99 -18.22 3.88
N PHE A 436 34.77 -18.65 5.12
CA PHE A 436 35.62 -18.31 6.27
C PHE A 436 35.68 -16.82 6.62
N LYS A 437 34.57 -16.09 6.44
CA LYS A 437 34.44 -14.68 6.87
C LYS A 437 34.74 -14.54 8.36
N ARG A 438 35.75 -13.74 8.70
CA ARG A 438 36.22 -13.53 10.08
C ARG A 438 35.13 -13.03 11.05
N GLU A 439 34.14 -12.30 10.55
CA GLU A 439 33.03 -11.79 11.35
C GLU A 439 32.26 -12.91 12.07
N TRP A 440 32.02 -14.04 11.40
CA TRP A 440 31.33 -15.18 11.98
C TRP A 440 32.14 -15.88 13.07
N LEU A 441 33.47 -15.96 12.93
CA LEU A 441 34.36 -16.45 13.99
C LEU A 441 34.31 -15.57 15.25
N LEU A 442 34.23 -14.25 15.07
CA LEU A 442 34.16 -13.31 16.20
C LEU A 442 32.82 -13.45 16.94
N VAL A 443 31.71 -13.58 16.20
CA VAL A 443 30.39 -13.86 16.78
C VAL A 443 30.41 -15.19 17.52
N ALA A 444 31.00 -16.23 16.94
CA ALA A 444 31.16 -17.52 17.61
C ALA A 444 31.96 -17.41 18.92
N GLN A 445 33.10 -16.70 18.88
CA GLN A 445 33.97 -16.49 20.04
C GLN A 445 33.24 -15.74 21.17
N GLU A 446 32.55 -14.66 20.85
CA GLU A 446 31.84 -13.83 21.82
C GLU A 446 30.80 -14.64 22.59
N HIS A 447 29.98 -15.41 21.87
CA HIS A 447 28.92 -16.19 22.48
C HIS A 447 29.42 -17.43 23.23
N LEU A 448 30.44 -18.13 22.72
CA LEU A 448 31.01 -19.28 23.43
C LEU A 448 31.75 -18.87 24.72
N ASN A 449 32.32 -17.66 24.78
CA ASN A 449 32.96 -17.14 26.00
C ASN A 449 31.97 -17.03 27.18
N LEU A 450 30.70 -16.74 26.90
CA LEU A 450 29.65 -16.69 27.92
C LEU A 450 29.38 -18.07 28.55
N CYS A 451 29.70 -19.15 27.83
CA CYS A 451 29.45 -20.52 28.26
C CYS A 451 30.56 -21.10 29.17
N ILE A 452 31.70 -20.41 29.33
CA ILE A 452 32.84 -20.92 30.11
C ILE A 452 32.58 -20.85 31.62
N VAL A 453 31.71 -19.95 32.07
CA VAL A 453 31.51 -19.61 33.49
C VAL A 453 30.65 -20.66 34.23
N GLY A 454 30.05 -21.62 33.52
CA GLY A 454 29.38 -22.79 34.10
C GLY A 454 28.31 -23.40 33.19
N GLY A 455 27.67 -24.50 33.58
CA GLY A 455 26.53 -25.09 32.85
C GLY A 455 26.87 -26.31 31.98
N ALA A 456 25.84 -26.93 31.41
CA ALA A 456 25.92 -28.26 30.76
C ALA A 456 26.84 -28.32 29.52
N TRP A 457 27.14 -27.17 28.90
CA TRP A 457 27.89 -27.08 27.64
C TRP A 457 29.28 -26.44 27.81
N GLN A 458 29.76 -26.35 29.05
CA GLN A 458 31.02 -25.65 29.36
C GLN A 458 32.23 -26.30 28.70
N ASP A 459 32.32 -27.63 28.73
CA ASP A 459 33.50 -28.34 28.22
C ASP A 459 33.54 -28.34 26.68
N ASP A 460 32.39 -28.49 26.03
CA ASP A 460 32.29 -28.35 24.57
C ASP A 460 32.62 -26.93 24.11
N ALA A 461 32.15 -25.91 24.84
CA ALA A 461 32.46 -24.52 24.53
C ALA A 461 33.97 -24.23 24.62
N LYS A 462 34.68 -24.79 25.62
CA LYS A 462 36.14 -24.64 25.74
C LYS A 462 36.89 -25.26 24.57
N ILE A 463 36.45 -26.42 24.10
CA ILE A 463 37.06 -27.10 22.94
C ILE A 463 36.92 -26.23 21.70
N LEU A 464 35.71 -25.73 21.41
CA LEU A 464 35.45 -24.89 20.25
C LEU A 464 36.17 -23.54 20.33
N LEU A 465 36.26 -22.94 21.52
CA LEU A 465 37.02 -21.69 21.70
C LEU A 465 38.51 -21.88 21.44
N ALA A 466 39.11 -22.97 21.92
CA ALA A 466 40.52 -23.26 21.65
C ALA A 466 40.80 -23.40 20.14
N GLU A 467 39.86 -23.99 19.40
CA GLU A 467 39.92 -24.09 17.94
C GLU A 467 39.81 -22.72 17.27
N ILE A 468 38.81 -21.90 17.66
CA ILE A 468 38.61 -20.54 17.16
C ILE A 468 39.82 -19.64 17.42
N GLU A 469 40.38 -19.68 18.64
CA GLU A 469 41.57 -18.92 19.00
C GLU A 469 42.78 -19.36 18.18
N GLY A 470 42.97 -20.66 17.98
CA GLY A 470 43.99 -21.21 17.10
C GLY A 470 43.86 -20.71 15.65
N ILE A 471 42.63 -20.60 15.14
CA ILE A 471 42.35 -20.07 13.80
C ILE A 471 42.62 -18.56 13.73
N LEU A 472 42.14 -17.79 14.72
CA LEU A 472 42.29 -16.33 14.76
C LEU A 472 43.75 -15.88 14.91
N GLU A 473 44.57 -16.68 15.60
CA GLU A 473 46.00 -16.44 15.77
C GLU A 473 46.85 -17.02 14.62
N GLY A 474 46.23 -17.67 13.63
CA GLY A 474 46.91 -18.26 12.48
C GLY A 474 47.75 -19.50 12.81
N ARG A 475 47.50 -20.14 13.96
CA ARG A 475 48.18 -21.39 14.40
C ARG A 475 47.55 -22.64 13.78
N ALA A 476 46.29 -22.57 13.39
CA ALA A 476 45.59 -23.63 12.65
C ALA A 476 45.57 -23.29 11.14
N ALA A 477 46.32 -24.03 10.33
CA ALA A 477 46.26 -23.91 8.87
C ALA A 477 45.03 -24.66 8.34
N LYS A 478 44.11 -23.90 7.75
CA LYS A 478 42.86 -24.27 7.03
C LYS A 478 42.38 -25.72 7.08
#